data_AF-A0A0A0D5L3-F1
#
_entry.id   AF-A0A0A0D5L3-F1
#
_cell.length_a   1.000
_cell.length_b   1.000
_cell.length_c   1.000
_cell.angle_alpha   90.00
_cell.angle_beta   90.00
_cell.angle_gamma   90.00
#
_symmetry.space_group_name_H-M   'P 1'
#
loop_
_entity.id
_entity.type
_entity.pdbx_description
1 polymer ?
#
loop_
_entity_poly.entity_id
_entity_poly.type
_entity_poly.pdbx_seq_one_letter_code
_entity_poly.pdbx_strand_id
1 'polypeptide(L)'
;MSAVAVRLFCLPYSGASAMVYGRWRRTLPPWLAVHPVELPGRGARSGEPLATDLRGLAAALAGEIEGAIDGPYALFGHSLGSLLA
;
A
#
# COMPACT_ATOMS: atom_id res chain seq x y z
N MET A 1 25.61 -4.54 1.12
CA MET A 1 24.30 -3.94 0.78
C MET A 1 23.39 -5.08 0.38
N SER A 2 22.35 -5.40 1.16
CA SER A 2 21.33 -6.36 0.70
C SER A 2 20.53 -5.65 -0.38
N ALA A 3 20.60 -6.11 -1.63
CA ALA A 3 19.71 -5.62 -2.66
C ALA A 3 18.26 -5.89 -2.21
N VAL A 4 17.39 -4.87 -2.28
CA VAL A 4 15.95 -5.09 -2.14
C VAL A 4 15.55 -6.01 -3.29
N ALA A 5 15.05 -7.20 -2.96
CA ALA A 5 14.69 -8.19 -3.98
C ALA A 5 13.25 -8.01 -4.44
N VAL A 6 12.35 -7.58 -3.53
CA VAL A 6 10.92 -7.39 -3.82
C VAL A 6 10.36 -6.18 -3.08
N ARG A 7 9.57 -5.36 -3.78
CA ARG A 7 8.77 -4.29 -3.18
C ARG A 7 7.37 -4.80 -2.83
N LEU A 8 6.97 -4.69 -1.57
CA LEU A 8 5.67 -5.13 -1.07
C LEU A 8 4.77 -3.93 -0.80
N PHE A 9 3.80 -3.68 -1.67
CA PHE A 9 2.79 -2.65 -1.44
C PHE A 9 1.69 -3.20 -0.56
N CYS A 10 1.42 -2.55 0.58
CA CYS A 10 0.45 -3.04 1.57
C CYS A 10 -0.79 -2.14 1.61
N LEU A 11 -1.92 -2.70 1.20
CA LEU A 11 -3.21 -2.02 1.14
C LEU A 11 -4.03 -2.33 2.40
N PRO A 12 -4.39 -1.32 3.21
CA PRO A 12 -5.05 -1.52 4.50
C PRO A 12 -6.50 -1.96 4.36
N TYR A 13 -7.04 -2.53 5.42
CA TYR A 13 -8.47 -2.81 5.55
C TYR A 13 -9.28 -1.52 5.76
N SER A 14 -10.60 -1.63 5.65
CA SER A 14 -11.51 -0.47 5.78
C SER A 14 -11.32 0.26 7.11
N GLY A 15 -11.20 1.58 7.04
CA GLY A 15 -11.05 2.45 8.21
C GLY A 15 -9.63 2.58 8.75
N ALA A 16 -8.69 1.73 8.35
CA ALA A 16 -7.29 1.84 8.76
C ALA A 16 -6.51 2.83 7.91
N SER A 17 -5.38 3.31 8.47
CA SER A 17 -4.35 4.02 7.74
C SER A 17 -3.20 3.09 7.34
N ALA A 18 -2.35 3.56 6.46
CA ALA A 18 -1.11 2.91 6.04
C ALA A 18 -0.19 2.56 7.24
N MET A 19 -0.31 3.28 8.36
CA MET A 19 0.49 3.04 9.56
C MET A 19 0.31 1.64 10.17
N VAL A 20 -0.79 0.94 9.86
CA VAL A 20 -1.00 -0.45 10.31
C VAL A 20 0.14 -1.39 9.88
N TYR A 21 0.77 -1.11 8.72
CA TYR A 21 1.93 -1.85 8.21
C TYR A 21 3.26 -1.15 8.52
N GLY A 22 3.27 -0.02 9.23
CA GLY A 22 4.49 0.74 9.51
C GLY A 22 5.53 -0.04 10.32
N ARG A 23 5.09 -0.93 11.24
CA ARG A 23 6.00 -1.81 12.00
C ARG A 23 6.66 -2.88 11.13
N TRP A 24 6.02 -3.31 10.03
CA TRP A 24 6.50 -4.39 9.18
C TRP A 24 7.85 -4.09 8.52
N ARG A 25 8.12 -2.81 8.26
CA ARG A 25 9.43 -2.34 7.78
C ARG A 25 10.61 -2.78 8.64
N ARG A 26 10.38 -3.07 9.94
CA ARG A 26 11.42 -3.50 10.88
C ARG A 26 11.33 -4.98 11.26
N THR A 27 10.24 -5.67 10.93
CA THR A 27 10.00 -7.06 11.35
C THR A 27 10.07 -8.06 10.20
N LEU A 28 9.89 -7.61 8.96
CA LEU A 28 10.00 -8.46 7.79
C LEU A 28 11.46 -8.60 7.33
N PRO A 29 11.79 -9.68 6.60
CA PRO A 29 13.12 -9.88 6.07
C PRO A 29 13.63 -8.68 5.24
N PRO A 30 14.94 -8.39 5.27
CA PRO A 30 15.52 -7.20 4.63
C PRO A 30 15.45 -7.21 3.09
N TRP A 31 15.13 -8.36 2.49
CA TRP A 31 14.91 -8.47 1.05
C TRP A 31 13.53 -7.96 0.60
N LEU A 32 12.61 -7.70 1.54
CA LEU A 32 11.31 -7.06 1.32
C LEU A 32 11.37 -5.57 1.67
N ALA A 33 11.19 -4.71 0.68
CA ALA A 33 10.90 -3.30 0.93
C ALA A 33 9.39 -3.13 1.16
N VAL A 34 8.98 -2.75 2.37
CA VAL A 34 7.56 -2.58 2.71
C VAL A 34 7.08 -1.16 2.41
N HIS A 35 6.07 -1.05 1.55
CA HIS A 35 5.44 0.18 1.07
C HIS A 35 3.95 0.21 1.45
N PRO A 36 3.62 0.68 2.66
CA PRO A 36 2.22 0.89 3.03
C PRO A 36 1.58 1.97 2.14
N VAL A 37 0.39 1.69 1.61
CA VAL A 37 -0.37 2.60 0.76
C VAL A 37 -1.44 3.32 1.59
N GLU A 38 -1.46 4.64 1.55
CA GLU A 38 -2.44 5.46 2.28
C GLU A 38 -3.65 5.75 1.38
N LEU A 39 -4.84 5.38 1.87
CA LEU A 39 -6.09 5.60 1.15
C LEU A 39 -6.61 7.03 1.38
N PRO A 40 -7.33 7.62 0.41
CA PRO A 40 -8.01 8.91 0.60
C PRO A 40 -8.91 8.91 1.85
N GLY A 41 -8.88 10.00 2.62
CA GLY A 41 -9.64 10.17 3.87
C GLY A 41 -9.11 9.35 5.05
N ARG A 42 -7.87 8.84 4.97
CA ARG A 42 -7.19 8.09 6.04
C ARG A 42 -5.81 8.66 6.34
N GLY A 43 -5.39 8.57 7.60
CA GLY A 43 -4.04 8.91 8.05
C GLY A 43 -3.52 10.24 7.50
N ALA A 44 -2.42 10.18 6.75
CA ALA A 44 -1.79 11.37 6.14
C ALA A 44 -2.69 12.06 5.08
N ARG A 45 -3.66 11.35 4.51
CA ARG A 45 -4.65 11.83 3.53
C ARG A 45 -6.01 12.07 4.16
N SER A 46 -6.09 12.29 5.47
CA SER A 46 -7.37 12.47 6.19
C SER A 46 -8.19 13.69 5.75
N GLY A 47 -7.56 14.68 5.12
CA GLY A 47 -8.24 15.83 4.53
C GLY A 47 -8.86 15.57 3.14
N GLU A 48 -8.59 14.43 2.52
CA GLU A 48 -9.18 14.06 1.23
C GLU A 48 -10.56 13.40 1.43
N PRO A 49 -11.49 13.54 0.47
CA PRO A 49 -12.75 12.80 0.50
C PRO A 49 -12.52 11.29 0.49
N LEU A 50 -13.39 10.55 1.19
CA LEU A 50 -13.42 9.09 1.11
C LEU A 50 -13.80 8.66 -0.31
N ALA A 51 -13.05 7.71 -0.86
CA ALA A 51 -13.40 7.09 -2.13
C ALA A 51 -14.70 6.26 -1.99
N THR A 52 -15.59 6.40 -2.96
CA THR A 52 -16.89 5.69 -3.00
C THR A 52 -17.00 4.70 -4.16
N ASP A 53 -16.00 4.68 -5.05
CA ASP A 53 -15.87 3.71 -6.14
C ASP A 53 -14.59 2.90 -5.97
N LEU A 54 -14.75 1.58 -5.81
CA LEU A 54 -13.63 0.66 -5.62
C LEU A 54 -12.74 0.56 -6.86
N ARG A 55 -13.32 0.56 -8.07
CA ARG A 55 -12.56 0.40 -9.31
C ARG A 55 -11.75 1.65 -9.61
N GLY A 56 -12.37 2.83 -9.50
CA GLY A 56 -11.71 4.11 -9.61
C GLY A 56 -10.60 4.28 -8.57
N LEU A 57 -10.83 3.85 -7.33
CA LEU A 57 -9.80 3.85 -6.30
C LEU A 57 -8.62 2.96 -6.69
N ALA A 58 -8.85 1.72 -7.13
CA ALA A 58 -7.78 0.82 -7.55
C ALA A 58 -6.96 1.39 -8.71
N ALA A 59 -7.61 1.97 -9.72
CA ALA A 59 -6.94 2.61 -10.84
C ALA A 59 -6.09 3.82 -10.41
N ALA A 60 -6.63 4.67 -9.52
CA ALA A 60 -5.89 5.81 -8.99
C ALA A 60 -4.66 5.37 -8.19
N LEU A 61 -4.81 4.40 -7.28
CA LEU A 61 -3.70 3.86 -6.50
C LEU A 61 -2.65 3.18 -7.38
N ALA A 62 -3.06 2.47 -8.43
CA ALA A 62 -2.14 1.86 -9.40
C ALA A 62 -1.28 2.93 -10.09
N GLY A 63 -1.88 4.04 -10.54
CA GLY A 63 -1.15 5.16 -11.12
C GLY A 63 -0.22 5.86 -10.11
N GLU A 64 -0.63 5.95 -8.84
CA GLU A 64 0.21 6.53 -7.78
C GLU A 64 1.46 5.67 -7.50
N ILE A 65 1.35 4.33 -7.55
CA ILE A 65 2.48 3.44 -7.23
C ILE A 65 3.34 3.06 -8.44
N GLU A 66 2.86 3.25 -9.68
CA GLU A 66 3.54 2.85 -10.92
C GLU A 66 4.98 3.38 -10.98
N GLY A 67 5.19 4.66 -10.65
CA GLY A 67 6.53 5.27 -10.64
C GLY A 67 7.49 4.71 -9.58
N ALA A 68 7.00 3.95 -8.62
CA ALA A 68 7.82 3.25 -7.62
C ALA A 68 8.16 1.81 -8.02
N ILE A 69 7.67 1.32 -9.16
CA ILE A 69 7.93 -0.02 -9.67
C ILE A 69 9.15 0.02 -10.59
N ASP A 70 10.30 -0.40 -10.05
CA ASP A 70 11.60 -0.45 -10.72
C ASP A 70 12.19 -1.89 -10.74
N GLY A 71 11.39 -2.89 -10.39
CA GLY A 71 11.79 -4.29 -10.26
C GLY A 71 10.65 -5.19 -9.76
N PRO A 72 10.97 -6.40 -9.24
CA PRO A 72 9.96 -7.31 -8.72
C PRO A 72 9.14 -6.66 -7.60
N TYR A 73 7.81 -6.80 -7.68
CA TYR A 73 6.90 -6.30 -6.67
C TYR A 73 5.81 -7.32 -6.35
N ALA A 74 5.18 -7.14 -5.20
CA ALA A 74 4.00 -7.88 -4.77
C ALA A 74 3.02 -6.92 -4.10
N LEU A 75 1.74 -7.29 -4.16
CA LEU A 75 0.66 -6.60 -3.47
C LEU A 75 0.22 -7.47 -2.29
N PHE A 76 0.03 -6.84 -1.14
CA PHE A 76 -0.59 -7.45 0.03
C PHE A 76 -1.79 -6.63 0.43
N GLY A 77 -2.93 -7.28 0.61
CA GLY A 77 -4.15 -6.63 1.04
C GLY A 77 -4.86 -7.47 2.10
N HIS A 78 -5.45 -6.80 3.10
CA HIS A 78 -6.33 -7.45 4.07
C HIS A 78 -7.76 -6.91 3.95
N SER A 79 -8.77 -7.80 3.89
CA SER A 79 -10.19 -7.44 3.78
C SER A 79 -10.44 -6.53 2.56
N LEU A 80 -10.88 -5.28 2.76
CA LEU A 80 -11.00 -4.28 1.67
C LEU A 80 -9.70 -4.16 0.87
N GLY A 81 -8.55 -4.19 1.55
CA GLY A 81 -7.25 -4.15 0.89
C GLY A 81 -7.03 -5.34 -0.06
N SER A 82 -7.61 -6.52 0.22
CA SER A 82 -7.53 -7.69 -0.68
C SER A 82 -8.36 -7.53 -1.94
N LEU A 83 -9.34 -6.62 -1.96
CA LEU A 83 -10.12 -6.30 -3.17
C LEU A 83 -9.43 -5.23 -4.02
N LEU A 84 -8.52 -4.45 -3.42
CA LEU A 84 -7.75 -3.41 -4.08
C LEU A 84 -6.42 -3.93 -4.65
N ALA A 85 -5.85 -4.96 -4.02
CA ALA A 85 -4.63 -5.67 -4.44
C ALA A 85 -4.93 -6.60 -5.63
#